data_AF-A0A7V2NQK8-F1
#
_entry.id   AF-A0A7V2NQK8-F1
#
_cell.length_a   1.000
_cell.length_b   1.000
_cell.length_c   1.000
_cell.angle_alpha   90.00
_cell.angle_beta   90.00
_cell.angle_gamma   90.00
#
_symmetry.space_group_name_H-M   'P 1'
#
loop_
_entity.id
_entity.type
_entity.pdbx_description
1 polymer ?
#
loop_
_entity_poly.entity_id
_entity_poly.type
_entity_poly.pdbx_seq_one_letter_code
_entity_poly.pdbx_strand_id
1 'polypeptide(L)'
;MNRSSGEYELPWVRVHGVQEYVDSPRILAEFPDIHVTYNLQPSLLWQIMDYVQISAQEQEKGGLYQYIGAIDDHLKWIWKLITDPASLSADERAKMQQQFFWINGYMFDDDGNDPYFDPRYAELNALKGARPFTDQELMDAAGLSLLWEISPELHDSLGISDLRGKSGFTKDDIIALISAQRTVLSQVVNDYAEVQAMGNELITSPFYHPILPLLCDRGWETEA
;
A
#
# COMPACT_ATOMS: atom_id res chain seq x y z
N MET A 1 1.57 9.35 -10.44
CA MET A 1 0.38 10.23 -10.39
C MET A 1 -0.22 10.38 -11.78
N ASN A 2 -1.53 10.16 -11.93
CA ASN A 2 -2.25 10.50 -13.15
C ASN A 2 -2.19 12.02 -13.35
N ARG A 3 -1.70 12.48 -14.50
CA ARG A 3 -1.49 13.92 -14.77
C ARG A 3 -2.79 14.73 -14.89
N SER A 4 -3.91 14.07 -15.18
CA SER A 4 -5.22 14.70 -15.33
C SER A 4 -5.96 14.85 -14.00
N SER A 5 -5.85 13.88 -13.10
CA SER A 5 -6.50 13.94 -11.77
C SER A 5 -5.59 14.46 -10.66
N GLY A 6 -4.27 14.35 -10.81
CA GLY A 6 -3.34 14.62 -9.72
C GLY A 6 -3.38 13.57 -8.60
N GLU A 7 -3.95 12.40 -8.88
CA GLU A 7 -4.14 11.32 -7.91
C GLU A 7 -3.43 10.03 -8.36
N TYR A 8 -3.24 9.08 -7.45
CA TYR A 8 -2.76 7.73 -7.76
C TYR A 8 -3.96 6.82 -8.03
N GLU A 9 -3.96 6.10 -9.16
CA GLU A 9 -5.10 5.22 -9.49
C GLU A 9 -5.07 3.91 -8.71
N LEU A 10 -3.89 3.34 -8.48
CA LEU A 10 -3.73 2.06 -7.80
C LEU A 10 -2.81 2.21 -6.59
N PRO A 11 -3.03 1.42 -5.53
CA PRO A 11 -2.34 1.59 -4.27
C PRO A 11 -0.95 0.93 -4.26
N TRP A 12 -0.45 0.45 -5.40
CA TRP A 12 0.70 -0.46 -5.47
C TRP A 12 1.93 0.04 -4.72
N VAL A 13 2.31 1.31 -4.89
CA VAL A 13 3.48 1.84 -4.16
C VAL A 13 3.26 1.84 -2.65
N ARG A 14 2.03 2.15 -2.19
CA ARG A 14 1.68 2.10 -0.78
C ARG A 14 1.69 0.67 -0.26
N VAL A 15 1.01 -0.25 -0.94
CA VAL A 15 0.89 -1.68 -0.56
C VAL A 15 2.26 -2.36 -0.52
N HIS A 16 3.01 -2.32 -1.62
CA HIS A 16 4.36 -2.93 -1.66
C HIS A 16 5.33 -2.20 -0.72
N GLY A 17 5.10 -0.90 -0.47
CA GLY A 17 5.90 -0.11 0.46
C GLY A 17 5.80 -0.55 1.92
N VAL A 18 4.60 -0.94 2.38
CA VAL A 18 4.38 -1.37 3.77
C VAL A 18 4.64 -2.86 4.02
N GLN A 19 5.07 -3.56 2.97
CA GLN A 19 5.38 -4.98 3.00
C GLN A 19 6.76 -5.27 2.42
N GLU A 20 6.84 -5.49 1.10
CA GLU A 20 8.04 -5.98 0.44
C GLU A 20 9.23 -5.00 0.48
N TYR A 21 8.96 -3.70 0.26
CA TYR A 21 10.04 -2.71 0.18
C TYR A 21 10.64 -2.40 1.55
N VAL A 22 9.87 -2.55 2.62
CA VAL A 22 10.36 -2.40 3.99
C VAL A 22 11.01 -3.69 4.50
N ASP A 23 10.46 -4.86 4.16
CA ASP A 23 10.95 -6.15 4.66
C ASP A 23 12.30 -6.52 4.06
N SER A 24 12.49 -6.33 2.76
CA SER A 24 13.70 -6.74 2.05
C SER A 24 15.00 -6.21 2.68
N PRO A 25 15.18 -4.88 2.91
CA PRO A 25 16.37 -4.38 3.59
C PRO A 25 16.44 -4.81 5.07
N ARG A 26 15.32 -4.97 5.77
CA ARG A 26 15.32 -5.43 7.17
C ARG A 26 15.80 -6.87 7.33
N ILE A 27 15.29 -7.76 6.49
CA ILE A 27 15.74 -9.15 6.43
C ILE A 27 17.22 -9.19 6.11
N LEU A 28 17.69 -8.40 5.14
CA LEU A 28 19.11 -8.36 4.80
C LEU A 28 20.00 -7.90 5.98
N ALA A 29 19.52 -6.96 6.80
CA ALA A 29 20.25 -6.50 7.99
C ALA A 29 20.48 -7.61 9.03
N GLU A 30 19.67 -8.68 9.03
CA GLU A 30 19.86 -9.86 9.89
C GLU A 30 20.99 -10.79 9.40
N PHE A 31 21.43 -10.64 8.15
CA PHE A 31 22.46 -11.47 7.51
C PHE A 31 23.63 -10.62 6.97
N PRO A 32 24.47 -10.03 7.84
CA PRO A 32 25.48 -9.05 7.46
C PRO A 32 26.58 -9.58 6.52
N ASP A 33 26.74 -10.91 6.41
CA ASP A 33 27.70 -11.53 5.50
C ASP A 33 27.18 -11.63 4.06
N ILE A 34 25.86 -11.46 3.84
CA ILE A 34 25.23 -11.50 2.52
C ILE A 34 25.31 -10.11 1.88
N HIS A 35 25.76 -10.07 0.62
CA HIS A 35 25.87 -8.85 -0.15
C HIS A 35 24.85 -8.85 -1.30
N VAL A 36 24.02 -7.81 -1.37
CA VAL A 36 22.98 -7.62 -2.37
C VAL A 36 23.20 -6.27 -3.07
N THR A 37 22.92 -6.23 -4.37
CA THR A 37 22.80 -4.96 -5.13
C THR A 37 21.32 -4.64 -5.33
N TYR A 38 20.87 -3.49 -4.82
CA TYR A 38 19.51 -2.99 -5.05
C TYR A 38 19.49 -1.92 -6.13
N ASN A 39 18.54 -2.03 -7.07
CA ASN A 39 18.23 -0.95 -8.00
C ASN A 39 17.00 -0.17 -7.50
N LEU A 40 17.21 1.08 -7.08
CA LEU A 40 16.14 1.95 -6.63
C LEU A 40 15.75 2.94 -7.72
N GLN A 41 14.54 2.74 -8.26
CA GLN A 41 13.97 3.58 -9.31
C GLN A 41 13.58 4.96 -8.75
N PRO A 42 14.02 6.09 -9.35
CA PRO A 42 13.72 7.41 -8.78
C PRO A 42 12.22 7.75 -8.70
N SER A 43 11.43 7.33 -9.69
CA SER A 43 9.97 7.52 -9.64
C SER A 43 9.28 6.70 -8.55
N LEU A 44 9.87 5.57 -8.11
CA LEU A 44 9.36 4.81 -6.99
C LEU A 44 9.64 5.56 -5.69
N LEU A 45 10.89 5.99 -5.47
CA LEU A 45 11.28 6.77 -4.29
C LEU A 45 10.45 8.05 -4.17
N TRP A 46 10.21 8.73 -5.30
CA TRP A 46 9.35 9.92 -5.34
C TRP A 46 7.93 9.60 -4.84
N GLN A 47 7.32 8.52 -5.33
CA GLN A 47 5.97 8.14 -4.94
C GLN A 47 5.88 7.75 -3.46
N ILE A 48 6.88 7.03 -2.93
CA ILE A 48 6.94 6.72 -1.49
C ILE A 48 7.00 8.03 -0.69
N MET A 49 7.82 8.98 -1.10
CA MET A 49 7.91 10.29 -0.43
C MET A 49 6.63 11.10 -0.51
N ASP A 50 5.88 11.04 -1.62
CA ASP A 50 4.56 11.68 -1.72
C ASP A 50 3.58 11.13 -0.67
N TYR A 51 3.58 9.83 -0.37
CA TYR A 51 2.73 9.29 0.71
C TYR A 51 3.20 9.73 2.11
N VAL A 52 4.51 9.84 2.32
CA VAL A 52 5.09 10.14 3.64
C VAL A 52 5.01 11.62 3.98
N GLN A 53 5.33 12.49 3.03
CA GLN A 53 5.45 13.93 3.21
C GLN A 53 4.11 14.60 2.98
N ILE A 54 3.60 15.28 4.01
CA ILE A 54 2.39 16.07 3.90
C ILE A 54 2.82 17.54 3.74
N SER A 55 2.67 18.08 2.53
CA SER A 55 2.97 19.48 2.23
C SER A 55 1.96 20.42 2.91
N ALA A 56 2.33 21.70 3.06
CA ALA A 56 1.42 22.71 3.59
C ALA A 56 0.14 22.83 2.75
N GLN A 57 0.27 22.73 1.42
CA GLN A 57 -0.85 22.77 0.49
C GLN A 57 -1.80 21.57 0.66
N GLU A 58 -1.27 20.40 1.01
CA GLU A 58 -2.08 19.22 1.31
C GLU A 58 -2.77 19.36 2.68
N GLN A 59 -2.06 19.85 3.70
CA GLN A 59 -2.65 20.12 5.02
C GLN A 59 -3.85 21.07 4.93
N GLU A 60 -3.77 22.11 4.09
CA GLU A 60 -4.88 23.05 3.85
C GLU A 60 -6.15 22.38 3.29
N LYS A 61 -6.02 21.25 2.56
CA LYS A 61 -7.17 20.49 2.04
C LYS A 61 -7.91 19.73 3.13
N GLY A 62 -7.26 19.45 4.27
CA GLY A 62 -7.83 18.67 5.37
C GLY A 62 -8.19 17.23 4.98
N GLY A 63 -9.14 16.62 5.70
CA GLY A 63 -9.56 15.24 5.43
C GLY A 63 -8.43 14.23 5.63
N LEU A 64 -8.22 13.34 4.64
CA LEU A 64 -7.13 12.35 4.64
C LEU A 64 -5.73 12.98 4.70
N TYR A 65 -5.55 14.19 4.18
CA TYR A 65 -4.25 14.87 4.20
C TYR A 65 -3.79 15.29 5.60
N GLN A 66 -4.59 15.03 6.64
CA GLN A 66 -4.13 15.09 8.03
C GLN A 66 -3.27 13.88 8.42
N TYR A 67 -3.39 12.77 7.69
CA TYR A 67 -2.81 11.47 8.06
C TYR A 67 -1.83 10.94 7.01
N ILE A 68 -1.97 11.30 5.73
CA ILE A 68 -1.12 10.81 4.64
C ILE A 68 -0.95 11.86 3.52
N GLY A 69 0.24 11.90 2.90
CA GLY A 69 0.61 12.94 1.93
C GLY A 69 0.00 12.77 0.54
N ALA A 70 -0.21 11.52 0.12
CA ALA A 70 -0.82 11.17 -1.14
C ALA A 70 -2.00 10.23 -0.97
N ILE A 71 -2.92 10.27 -1.93
CA ILE A 71 -4.17 9.53 -1.92
C ILE A 71 -4.26 8.72 -3.21
N ASP A 72 -4.44 7.42 -3.05
CA ASP A 72 -4.86 6.51 -4.12
C ASP A 72 -6.38 6.25 -4.08
N ASP A 73 -6.90 5.60 -5.12
CA ASP A 73 -8.34 5.29 -5.21
C ASP A 73 -8.86 4.48 -4.02
N HIS A 74 -8.07 3.56 -3.44
CA HIS A 74 -8.52 2.79 -2.27
C HIS A 74 -8.71 3.72 -1.07
N LEU A 75 -7.71 4.56 -0.76
CA LEU A 75 -7.82 5.52 0.33
C LEU A 75 -8.98 6.50 0.12
N LYS A 76 -9.17 6.96 -1.12
CA LYS A 76 -10.29 7.84 -1.49
C LYS A 76 -11.65 7.19 -1.21
N TRP A 77 -11.83 5.92 -1.60
CA TRP A 77 -13.07 5.19 -1.34
C TRP A 77 -13.27 4.90 0.14
N ILE A 78 -12.21 4.52 0.85
CA ILE A 78 -12.23 4.30 2.30
C ILE A 78 -12.64 5.60 3.01
N TRP A 79 -12.10 6.75 2.61
CA TRP A 79 -12.48 8.03 3.20
C TRP A 79 -13.96 8.35 3.02
N LYS A 80 -14.51 8.13 1.81
CA LYS A 80 -15.96 8.24 1.59
C LYS A 80 -16.73 7.29 2.51
N LEU A 81 -16.33 6.03 2.59
CA LEU A 81 -16.99 5.02 3.45
C LEU A 81 -17.07 5.46 4.91
N ILE A 82 -16.00 6.04 5.47
CA ILE A 82 -15.94 6.44 6.89
C ILE A 82 -16.53 7.81 7.19
N THR A 83 -16.89 8.61 6.17
CA THR A 83 -17.38 9.99 6.35
C THR A 83 -18.77 10.24 5.79
N ASP A 84 -19.06 9.68 4.62
CA ASP A 84 -20.35 9.76 3.94
C ASP A 84 -20.54 8.52 3.04
N PRO A 85 -20.86 7.35 3.62
CA PRO A 85 -20.97 6.09 2.88
C PRO A 85 -22.05 6.13 1.79
N ALA A 86 -23.05 7.01 1.92
CA ALA A 86 -24.09 7.22 0.92
C ALA A 86 -23.58 7.88 -0.37
N SER A 87 -22.41 8.54 -0.31
CA SER A 87 -21.75 9.15 -1.48
C SER A 87 -21.05 8.13 -2.39
N LEU A 88 -20.88 6.88 -1.95
CA LEU A 88 -20.26 5.83 -2.75
C LEU A 88 -21.21 5.37 -3.84
N SER A 89 -20.75 5.42 -5.09
CA SER A 89 -21.46 4.84 -6.22
C SER A 89 -21.45 3.31 -6.17
N ALA A 90 -22.40 2.67 -6.86
CA ALA A 90 -22.45 1.21 -6.97
C ALA A 90 -21.17 0.61 -7.58
N ASP A 91 -20.54 1.32 -8.53
CA ASP A 91 -19.28 0.90 -9.16
C ASP A 91 -18.10 0.97 -8.16
N GLU A 92 -18.00 2.06 -7.38
CA GLU A 92 -16.97 2.17 -6.33
C GLU A 92 -17.13 1.06 -5.29
N ARG A 93 -18.35 0.78 -4.83
CA ARG A 93 -18.59 -0.31 -3.87
C ARG A 93 -18.23 -1.68 -4.44
N ALA A 94 -18.56 -1.94 -5.70
CA ALA A 94 -18.20 -3.19 -6.37
C ALA A 94 -16.68 -3.34 -6.51
N LYS A 95 -15.98 -2.24 -6.84
CA LYS A 95 -14.50 -2.22 -6.89
C LYS A 95 -13.91 -2.47 -5.50
N MET A 96 -14.34 -1.75 -4.48
CA MET A 96 -13.88 -1.98 -3.09
C MET A 96 -14.05 -3.44 -2.67
N GLN A 97 -15.23 -4.02 -2.89
CA GLN A 97 -15.54 -5.41 -2.55
C GLN A 97 -14.70 -6.45 -3.31
N GLN A 98 -14.15 -6.11 -4.48
CA GLN A 98 -13.22 -6.99 -5.18
C GLN A 98 -11.76 -6.71 -4.81
N GLN A 99 -11.38 -5.45 -4.73
CA GLN A 99 -9.99 -5.00 -4.65
C GLN A 99 -9.43 -5.06 -3.22
N PHE A 100 -10.27 -4.92 -2.19
CA PHE A 100 -9.86 -5.15 -0.79
C PHE A 100 -9.62 -6.62 -0.44
N PHE A 101 -9.46 -7.47 -1.46
CA PHE A 101 -9.03 -8.87 -1.32
C PHE A 101 -7.87 -9.17 -2.28
N TRP A 102 -7.22 -8.15 -2.84
CA TRP A 102 -5.99 -8.28 -3.63
C TRP A 102 -4.78 -8.45 -2.72
N ILE A 103 -4.84 -9.51 -1.92
CA ILE A 103 -3.79 -9.92 -0.99
C ILE A 103 -3.46 -11.41 -1.21
N ASN A 104 -2.38 -11.88 -0.61
CA ASN A 104 -1.98 -13.28 -0.68
C ASN A 104 -3.06 -14.22 -0.14
N GLY A 105 -3.32 -15.31 -0.87
CA GLY A 105 -4.42 -16.24 -0.58
C GLY A 105 -4.31 -16.99 0.74
N TYR A 106 -3.09 -17.17 1.26
CA TYR A 106 -2.86 -17.90 2.53
C TYR A 106 -3.62 -17.25 3.71
N MET A 107 -3.79 -15.91 3.68
CA MET A 107 -4.61 -15.17 4.66
C MET A 107 -6.06 -15.69 4.80
N PHE A 108 -6.56 -16.44 3.81
CA PHE A 108 -7.90 -17.00 3.77
C PHE A 108 -7.98 -18.51 4.04
N ASP A 109 -6.84 -19.21 4.10
CA ASP A 109 -6.78 -20.66 4.16
C ASP A 109 -6.55 -21.13 5.61
N ASP A 110 -7.58 -21.77 6.19
CA ASP A 110 -7.51 -22.40 7.52
C ASP A 110 -6.85 -23.78 7.43
N ASP A 111 -5.54 -23.81 7.16
CA ASP A 111 -4.76 -25.07 7.10
C ASP A 111 -4.26 -25.55 8.47
N GLY A 112 -4.67 -24.87 9.55
CA GLY A 112 -4.34 -25.17 10.94
C GLY A 112 -2.92 -24.81 11.38
N ASN A 113 -2.04 -24.40 10.45
CA ASN A 113 -0.66 -23.99 10.73
C ASN A 113 -0.34 -22.58 10.24
N ASP A 114 -1.24 -21.91 9.51
CA ASP A 114 -1.03 -20.53 9.07
C ASP A 114 -1.23 -19.52 10.23
N PRO A 115 -0.16 -18.87 10.73
CA PRO A 115 -0.28 -17.84 11.77
C PRO A 115 -0.94 -16.55 11.27
N TYR A 116 -1.19 -16.45 9.96
CA TYR A 116 -1.73 -15.28 9.29
C TYR A 116 -3.18 -15.47 8.82
N PHE A 117 -3.77 -16.65 9.04
CA PHE A 117 -5.19 -16.87 8.77
C PHE A 117 -6.05 -15.88 9.56
N ASP A 118 -6.90 -15.12 8.87
CA ASP A 118 -7.87 -14.21 9.47
C ASP A 118 -9.30 -14.70 9.25
N PRO A 119 -10.01 -15.14 10.30
CA PRO A 119 -11.31 -15.78 10.16
C PRO A 119 -12.38 -14.83 9.62
N ARG A 120 -12.34 -13.55 10.01
CA ARG A 120 -13.32 -12.56 9.54
C ARG A 120 -13.03 -12.19 8.09
N TYR A 121 -11.75 -12.06 7.74
CA TYR A 121 -11.38 -11.73 6.38
C TYR A 121 -11.71 -12.86 5.41
N ALA A 122 -11.48 -14.12 5.82
CA ALA A 122 -11.86 -15.32 5.08
C ALA A 122 -13.39 -15.42 4.89
N GLU A 123 -14.17 -15.15 5.94
CA GLU A 123 -15.65 -15.10 5.86
C GLU A 123 -16.10 -14.09 4.81
N LEU A 124 -15.57 -12.87 4.86
CA LEU A 124 -15.89 -11.83 3.89
C LEU A 124 -15.44 -12.23 2.48
N ASN A 125 -14.26 -12.83 2.32
CA ASN A 125 -13.76 -13.31 1.04
C ASN A 125 -14.71 -14.33 0.39
N ALA A 126 -15.31 -15.22 1.19
CA ALA A 126 -16.32 -16.17 0.72
C ALA A 126 -17.65 -15.49 0.33
N LEU A 127 -18.04 -14.43 1.04
CA LEU A 127 -19.28 -13.69 0.77
C LEU A 127 -19.20 -12.72 -0.41
N LYS A 128 -17.99 -12.24 -0.77
CA LYS A 128 -17.79 -11.16 -1.75
C LYS A 128 -18.35 -11.46 -3.14
N GLY A 129 -18.54 -12.72 -3.50
CA GLY A 129 -19.15 -13.13 -4.78
C GLY A 129 -20.66 -13.39 -4.72
N ALA A 130 -21.23 -13.50 -3.52
CA ALA A 130 -22.61 -13.95 -3.33
C ALA A 130 -23.62 -12.79 -3.37
N ARG A 131 -23.25 -11.62 -2.84
CA ARG A 131 -24.10 -10.42 -2.80
C ARG A 131 -23.27 -9.15 -2.56
N PRO A 132 -23.83 -7.95 -2.80
CA PRO A 132 -23.23 -6.71 -2.33
C PRO A 132 -23.07 -6.67 -0.80
N PHE A 133 -21.97 -6.09 -0.34
CA PHE A 133 -21.69 -5.84 1.07
C PHE A 133 -22.49 -4.68 1.62
N THR A 134 -22.90 -4.83 2.88
CA THR A 134 -23.37 -3.72 3.72
C THR A 134 -22.23 -2.74 4.00
N ASP A 135 -22.55 -1.54 4.49
CA ASP A 135 -21.53 -0.56 4.88
C ASP A 135 -20.53 -1.13 5.90
N GLN A 136 -21.04 -1.87 6.90
CA GLN A 136 -20.17 -2.44 7.93
C GLN A 136 -19.29 -3.59 7.40
N GLU A 137 -19.79 -4.44 6.51
CA GLU A 137 -18.96 -5.49 5.90
C GLU A 137 -17.88 -4.90 4.99
N LEU A 138 -18.20 -3.81 4.28
CA LEU A 138 -17.22 -3.10 3.47
C LEU A 138 -16.18 -2.38 4.34
N MET A 139 -16.60 -1.88 5.50
CA MET A 139 -15.74 -1.26 6.51
C MET A 139 -14.79 -2.27 7.15
N ASP A 140 -15.30 -3.46 7.49
CA ASP A 140 -14.49 -4.56 8.00
C ASP A 140 -13.48 -5.02 6.94
N ALA A 141 -13.91 -5.20 5.67
CA ALA A 141 -13.03 -5.54 4.57
C ALA A 141 -11.94 -4.49 4.34
N ALA A 142 -12.29 -3.19 4.41
CA ALA A 142 -11.32 -2.10 4.28
C ALA A 142 -10.28 -2.13 5.42
N GLY A 143 -10.73 -2.31 6.66
CA GLY A 143 -9.85 -2.39 7.83
C GLY A 143 -8.92 -3.58 7.77
N LEU A 144 -9.44 -4.76 7.43
CA LEU A 144 -8.64 -5.98 7.29
C LEU A 144 -7.67 -5.90 6.10
N SER A 145 -8.07 -5.28 4.97
CA SER A 145 -7.14 -5.02 3.86
C SER A 145 -5.99 -4.12 4.31
N LEU A 146 -6.29 -2.96 4.90
CA LEU A 146 -5.25 -2.03 5.37
C LEU A 146 -4.32 -2.64 6.44
N LEU A 147 -4.87 -3.48 7.31
CA LEU A 147 -4.11 -4.23 8.31
C LEU A 147 -3.17 -5.22 7.65
N TRP A 148 -3.71 -6.16 6.86
CA TRP A 148 -2.94 -7.27 6.31
C TRP A 148 -2.05 -6.88 5.11
N GLU A 149 -2.25 -5.69 4.54
CA GLU A 149 -1.27 -5.06 3.65
C GLU A 149 0.07 -4.78 4.38
N ILE A 150 0.04 -4.49 5.68
CA ILE A 150 1.26 -4.29 6.47
C ILE A 150 1.86 -5.67 6.80
N SER A 151 3.19 -5.80 6.76
CA SER A 151 3.85 -7.02 7.20
C SER A 151 3.42 -7.42 8.62
N PRO A 152 2.91 -8.65 8.83
CA PRO A 152 2.37 -9.08 10.11
C PRO A 152 3.32 -8.92 11.30
N GLU A 153 4.62 -9.03 11.06
CA GLU A 153 5.72 -8.87 12.03
C GLU A 153 5.75 -7.46 12.62
N LEU A 154 5.17 -6.46 11.94
CA LEU A 154 5.14 -5.08 12.39
C LEU A 154 3.90 -4.74 13.24
N HIS A 155 2.86 -5.58 13.22
CA HIS A 155 1.57 -5.26 13.85
C HIS A 155 1.70 -4.95 15.35
N ASP A 156 2.53 -5.71 16.08
CA ASP A 156 2.74 -5.50 17.53
C ASP A 156 3.41 -4.16 17.78
N SER A 157 4.48 -3.86 17.05
CA SER A 157 5.25 -2.61 17.19
C SER A 157 4.44 -1.36 16.80
N LEU A 158 3.47 -1.53 15.90
CA LEU A 158 2.57 -0.49 15.44
C LEU A 158 1.31 -0.35 16.32
N GLY A 159 1.11 -1.26 17.28
CA GLY A 159 -0.05 -1.25 18.17
C GLY A 159 -1.37 -1.59 17.47
N ILE A 160 -1.32 -2.39 16.40
CA ILE A 160 -2.49 -2.75 15.58
C ILE A 160 -2.82 -4.26 15.62
N SER A 161 -2.09 -5.06 16.39
CA SER A 161 -2.34 -6.51 16.49
C SER A 161 -3.72 -6.89 16.99
N ASP A 162 -4.32 -6.07 17.85
CA ASP A 162 -5.69 -6.30 18.35
C ASP A 162 -6.78 -6.09 17.27
N LEU A 163 -6.41 -5.61 16.08
CA LEU A 163 -7.32 -5.46 14.94
C LEU A 163 -7.41 -6.73 14.07
N ARG A 164 -6.57 -7.73 14.30
CA ARG A 164 -6.63 -9.03 13.60
C ARG A 164 -7.96 -9.73 13.92
N GLY A 165 -8.63 -10.25 12.90
CA GLY A 165 -9.93 -10.91 13.04
C GLY A 165 -11.08 -9.99 13.45
N LYS A 166 -10.87 -8.67 13.52
CA LYS A 166 -11.87 -7.75 14.04
C LYS A 166 -13.08 -7.64 13.11
N SER A 167 -14.26 -7.61 13.70
CA SER A 167 -15.51 -7.16 13.08
C SER A 167 -15.97 -5.86 13.74
N GLY A 168 -16.70 -5.02 13.02
CA GLY A 168 -17.16 -3.75 13.58
C GLY A 168 -16.07 -2.69 13.57
N PHE A 169 -15.27 -2.62 12.51
CA PHE A 169 -14.26 -1.57 12.35
C PHE A 169 -14.89 -0.19 12.44
N THR A 170 -14.24 0.70 13.18
CA THR A 170 -14.64 2.09 13.38
C THR A 170 -13.80 3.03 12.53
N LYS A 171 -14.25 4.28 12.40
CA LYS A 171 -13.48 5.34 11.74
C LYS A 171 -12.09 5.50 12.37
N ASP A 172 -11.98 5.40 13.68
CA ASP A 172 -10.72 5.56 14.40
C ASP A 172 -9.76 4.40 14.12
N ASP A 173 -10.27 3.17 14.01
CA ASP A 173 -9.47 2.01 13.60
C ASP A 173 -8.86 2.22 12.20
N ILE A 174 -9.66 2.70 11.24
CA ILE A 174 -9.20 2.99 9.88
C ILE A 174 -8.13 4.07 9.87
N ILE A 175 -8.31 5.14 10.64
CA ILE A 175 -7.31 6.23 10.76
C ILE A 175 -6.02 5.71 11.39
N ALA A 176 -6.11 4.83 12.40
CA ALA A 176 -4.95 4.20 13.02
C ALA A 176 -4.16 3.35 12.01
N LEU A 177 -4.85 2.55 11.19
CA LEU A 177 -4.22 1.73 10.14
C LEU A 177 -3.55 2.59 9.05
N ILE A 178 -4.22 3.64 8.56
CA ILE A 178 -3.62 4.57 7.59
C ILE A 178 -2.36 5.23 8.17
N SER A 179 -2.42 5.66 9.43
CA SER A 179 -1.26 6.25 10.11
C SER A 179 -0.12 5.22 10.29
N ALA A 180 -0.45 3.97 10.61
CA ALA A 180 0.52 2.89 10.72
C ALA A 180 1.21 2.62 9.37
N GLN A 181 0.45 2.53 8.27
CA GLN A 181 1.02 2.40 6.93
C GLN A 181 1.98 3.54 6.58
N ARG A 182 1.62 4.79 6.88
CA ARG A 182 2.53 5.93 6.68
C ARG A 182 3.79 5.83 7.52
N THR A 183 3.68 5.38 8.77
CA THR A 183 4.86 5.16 9.63
C THR A 183 5.81 4.16 8.98
N VAL A 184 5.31 3.02 8.48
CA VAL A 184 6.12 2.01 7.79
C VAL A 184 6.74 2.58 6.51
N LEU A 185 5.97 3.27 5.67
CA LEU A 185 6.50 3.91 4.46
C LEU A 185 7.64 4.90 4.74
N SER A 186 7.60 5.59 5.88
CA SER A 186 8.65 6.54 6.26
C SER A 186 9.99 5.86 6.59
N GLN A 187 9.98 4.56 6.86
CA GLN A 187 11.17 3.76 7.17
C GLN A 187 11.85 3.22 5.91
N VAL A 188 11.11 2.94 4.84
CA VAL A 188 11.63 2.29 3.61
C VAL A 188 12.95 2.89 3.13
N VAL A 189 13.01 4.20 2.93
CA VAL A 189 14.24 4.86 2.42
C VAL A 189 15.40 4.76 3.41
N ASN A 190 15.12 4.86 4.70
CA ASN A 190 16.14 4.74 5.74
C ASN A 190 16.68 3.32 5.83
N ASP A 191 15.81 2.30 5.75
CA ASP A 191 16.19 0.89 5.82
C ASP A 191 17.16 0.54 4.65
N TYR A 192 16.92 1.07 3.44
CA TYR A 192 17.87 0.94 2.33
C TYR A 192 19.19 1.68 2.55
N ALA A 193 19.16 2.86 3.19
CA ALA A 193 20.37 3.61 3.52
C ALA A 193 21.22 2.88 4.59
N GLU A 194 20.58 2.22 5.54
CA GLU A 194 21.24 1.41 6.56
C GLU A 194 21.97 0.20 5.95
N VAL A 195 21.31 -0.57 5.09
CA VAL A 195 21.97 -1.71 4.43
C VAL A 195 23.09 -1.26 3.47
N GLN A 196 22.98 -0.08 2.86
CA GLN A 196 24.09 0.53 2.10
C GLN A 196 25.30 0.79 3.00
N ALA A 197 25.07 1.35 4.19
CA ALA A 197 26.13 1.60 5.17
C ALA A 197 26.79 0.30 5.68
N MET A 198 26.07 -0.83 5.62
CA MET A 198 26.61 -2.16 5.90
C MET A 198 27.47 -2.75 4.77
N GLY A 199 27.60 -2.05 3.62
CA GLY A 199 28.46 -2.47 2.51
C GLY A 199 27.71 -2.99 1.28
N ASN A 200 26.38 -2.93 1.27
CA ASN A 200 25.57 -3.30 0.11
C ASN A 200 25.56 -2.18 -0.96
N GLU A 201 25.38 -2.57 -2.21
CA GLU A 201 25.40 -1.64 -3.33
C GLU A 201 23.99 -1.12 -3.65
N LEU A 202 23.85 0.20 -3.77
CA LEU A 202 22.65 0.82 -4.31
C LEU A 202 22.95 1.41 -5.69
N ILE A 203 22.20 0.99 -6.69
CA ILE A 203 22.21 1.54 -8.05
C ILE A 203 20.87 2.20 -8.36
N THR A 204 20.83 2.95 -9.46
CA THR A 204 19.60 3.60 -9.92
C THR A 204 19.44 3.49 -11.43
N SER A 205 18.27 3.90 -11.92
CA SER A 205 17.85 3.83 -13.31
C SER A 205 17.15 5.14 -13.73
N PRO A 206 16.99 5.43 -15.04
CA PRO A 206 16.42 6.71 -15.48
C PRO A 206 15.00 6.92 -14.96
N PHE A 207 14.63 8.14 -14.57
CA PHE A 207 13.48 8.46 -13.70
C PHE A 207 12.18 7.70 -13.98
N TYR A 208 11.70 7.62 -15.23
CA TYR A 208 10.42 6.98 -15.59
C TYR A 208 10.57 5.55 -16.16
N HIS A 209 11.74 4.93 -15.99
CA HIS A 209 12.09 3.64 -16.59
C HIS A 209 11.73 3.54 -18.09
N PRO A 210 12.11 4.55 -18.91
CA PRO A 210 11.74 4.55 -20.31
C PRO A 210 12.45 3.42 -21.06
N ILE A 211 11.83 2.99 -22.16
CA ILE A 211 12.50 2.14 -23.14
C ILE A 211 13.49 3.02 -23.91
N LEU A 212 14.69 3.24 -23.34
CA LEU A 212 15.71 4.15 -23.87
C LEU A 212 16.00 3.95 -25.37
N PRO A 213 16.09 2.72 -25.92
CA PRO A 213 16.27 2.53 -27.35
C PRO A 213 15.22 3.24 -28.21
N LEU A 214 13.95 3.27 -27.80
CA LEU A 214 12.88 3.96 -28.54
C LEU A 214 12.95 5.48 -28.44
N LEU A 215 13.54 6.02 -27.36
CA LEU A 215 13.75 7.46 -27.22
C LEU A 215 14.95 7.96 -28.03
N CYS A 216 15.95 7.10 -28.21
CA CYS A 216 17.17 7.41 -28.96
C CYS A 216 17.07 7.09 -30.45
N ASP A 217 16.09 6.27 -30.86
CA ASP A 217 15.82 5.98 -32.27
C ASP A 217 15.38 7.26 -33.00
N ARG A 218 16.10 7.62 -34.07
CA ARG A 218 15.74 8.75 -34.94
C ARG A 218 14.68 8.38 -35.99
N GLY A 219 14.17 7.14 -35.95
CA GLY A 219 13.32 6.55 -36.97
C GLY A 219 14.16 5.89 -38.08
N TRP A 220 13.50 5.15 -38.97
CA TRP A 220 14.13 4.53 -40.14
C TRP A 220 14.49 5.59 -41.20
N GLU A 221 15.76 5.68 -41.60
CA GLU A 221 16.23 6.49 -42.74
C GLU A 221 15.94 5.80 -44.10
N THR A 222 14.69 5.43 -44.36
CA THR A 222 14.30 4.89 -45.68
C THR A 222 13.07 5.58 -46.23
N GLU A 223 13.24 6.84 -46.65
CA GLU A 223 12.63 7.42 -47.87
C GLU A 223 13.54 8.56 -48.35
N ALA A 224 14.42 8.26 -49.31
CA ALA A 224 15.16 9.23 -50.12
C ALA A 224 15.15 8.77 -51.58
#